data_AF-A0A958RZN5-F1
#
_entry.id   AF-A0A958RZN5-F1
#
_cell.length_a   1.000
_cell.length_b   1.000
_cell.length_c   1.000
_cell.angle_alpha   90.00
_cell.angle_beta   90.00
_cell.angle_gamma   90.00
#
_symmetry.space_group_name_H-M   'P 1'
#
loop_
_entity.id
_entity.type
_entity.pdbx_description
1 polymer ?
#
loop_
_entity_poly.entity_id
_entity_poly.type
_entity_poly.pdbx_seq_one_letter_code
_entity_poly.pdbx_strand_id
1 'polypeptide(L)'
;MEIKLVYIDNFLGKAWRKAFSGIDNVYIINEDITKVKSDAIVSPANSFGFMDGSLDYVLSEHFGWHIQEKLQEKIKNSDLGELLVGTSMVLETGNSEIPYLISAPTMRVPMNFNIATSINAYLAMKAILIACKNHDDINSVNIPGLCTGCGRMPYHIAAEQMFLAYEEVVLGKKRDFKEFGDAQRFQIKLNENSLIWHH
;
A
#
# COMPACT_ATOMS: atom_id res chain seq x y z
N MET A 1 -14.49 7.05 5.35
CA MET A 1 -13.04 6.83 5.45
C MET A 1 -12.31 7.84 4.58
N GLU A 2 -11.45 8.65 5.20
CA GLU A 2 -10.54 9.58 4.52
C GLU A 2 -9.25 8.85 4.13
N ILE A 3 -8.78 9.09 2.91
CA ILE A 3 -7.50 8.52 2.44
C ILE A 3 -6.54 9.68 2.18
N LYS A 4 -5.38 9.65 2.81
CA LYS A 4 -4.35 10.66 2.69
C LYS A 4 -3.16 10.05 1.98
N LEU A 5 -3.02 10.31 0.68
CA LEU A 5 -1.87 9.92 -0.12
C LEU A 5 -0.74 10.92 0.13
N VAL A 6 0.25 10.52 0.93
CA VAL A 6 1.32 11.41 1.38
C VAL A 6 2.60 11.14 0.59
N TYR A 7 3.18 12.18 0.00
CA TYR A 7 4.38 12.09 -0.83
C TYR A 7 5.43 13.13 -0.45
N ILE A 8 6.68 12.82 -0.77
CA ILE A 8 7.80 13.78 -0.78
C ILE A 8 8.23 14.06 -2.22
N ASP A 9 8.21 13.06 -3.10
CA ASP A 9 8.56 13.21 -4.51
C ASP A 9 7.42 13.83 -5.32
N ASN A 10 7.65 15.01 -5.88
CA ASN A 10 6.66 15.76 -6.66
C ASN A 10 6.14 15.01 -7.91
N PHE A 11 6.94 14.13 -8.52
CA PHE A 11 6.46 13.34 -9.66
C PHE A 11 5.45 12.28 -9.23
N LEU A 12 5.60 11.70 -8.03
CA LEU A 12 4.59 10.81 -7.45
C LEU A 12 3.30 11.58 -7.15
N GLY A 13 3.41 12.74 -6.52
CA GLY A 13 2.27 13.63 -6.28
C GLY A 13 1.53 13.99 -7.57
N LYS A 14 2.27 14.29 -8.65
CA LYS A 14 1.68 14.56 -9.98
C LYS A 14 0.94 13.34 -10.54
N ALA A 15 1.52 12.15 -10.42
CA ALA A 15 0.89 10.91 -10.87
C ALA A 15 -0.41 10.62 -10.12
N TRP A 16 -0.43 10.77 -8.79
CA TRP A 16 -1.65 10.62 -8.00
C TRP A 16 -2.70 11.67 -8.33
N ARG A 17 -2.33 12.95 -8.52
CA ARG A 17 -3.30 14.00 -8.90
C ARG A 17 -3.99 13.70 -10.22
N LYS A 18 -3.29 13.03 -11.14
CA LYS A 18 -3.88 12.56 -12.39
C LYS A 18 -4.81 11.37 -12.16
N ALA A 19 -4.34 10.33 -11.45
CA ALA A 19 -5.09 9.09 -11.26
C ALA A 19 -6.34 9.26 -10.39
N PHE A 20 -6.25 10.04 -9.31
CA PHE A 20 -7.34 10.29 -8.35
C PHE A 20 -8.08 11.62 -8.63
N SER A 21 -8.02 12.12 -9.86
CA SER A 21 -8.71 13.36 -10.22
C SER A 21 -10.23 13.23 -10.00
N GLY A 22 -10.82 14.19 -9.27
CA GLY A 22 -12.26 14.22 -9.00
C GLY A 22 -12.74 13.26 -7.91
N ILE A 23 -11.85 12.76 -7.05
CA ILE A 23 -12.20 11.92 -5.90
C ILE A 23 -12.22 12.74 -4.61
N ASP A 24 -13.39 12.91 -4.01
CA ASP A 24 -13.58 13.85 -2.90
C ASP A 24 -13.00 13.39 -1.56
N ASN A 25 -12.92 12.07 -1.31
CA ASN A 25 -12.42 11.52 -0.04
C ASN A 25 -10.94 11.12 -0.08
N VAL A 26 -10.20 11.55 -1.11
CA VAL A 26 -8.77 11.30 -1.27
C VAL A 26 -8.00 12.62 -1.27
N TYR A 27 -7.13 12.79 -0.29
CA TYR A 27 -6.28 13.96 -0.13
C TYR A 27 -4.86 13.63 -0.57
N ILE A 28 -4.26 14.44 -1.44
CA ILE A 28 -2.89 14.23 -1.93
C ILE A 28 -1.98 15.32 -1.35
N ILE A 29 -1.18 14.94 -0.36
CA ILE A 29 -0.48 15.84 0.58
C ILE A 29 1.03 15.72 0.38
N ASN A 30 1.72 16.86 0.23
CA ASN A 30 3.19 16.90 0.22
C ASN A 30 3.70 17.22 1.64
N GLU A 31 4.10 16.20 2.38
CA GLU A 31 4.59 16.34 3.76
C GLU A 31 5.34 15.07 4.18
N ASP A 32 6.08 15.15 5.29
CA ASP A 32 6.49 13.97 6.05
C ASP A 32 5.25 13.23 6.57
N ILE A 33 5.11 11.95 6.17
CA ILE A 33 3.95 11.13 6.51
C ILE A 33 3.74 10.95 8.02
N THR A 34 4.79 11.08 8.83
CA THR A 34 4.70 11.02 10.30
C THR A 34 4.10 12.28 10.93
N LYS A 35 4.04 13.40 10.20
CA LYS A 35 3.46 14.67 10.67
C LYS A 35 2.00 14.85 10.30
N VAL A 36 1.47 13.98 9.44
CA VAL A 36 0.07 14.03 9.01
C VAL A 36 -0.77 13.24 10.02
N LYS A 37 -1.68 13.89 10.74
CA LYS A 37 -2.53 13.17 11.72
C LYS A 37 -3.55 12.27 11.01
N SER A 38 -3.72 11.04 11.49
CA SER A 38 -4.64 10.06 10.92
C SER A 38 -4.80 8.87 11.86
N ASP A 39 -5.93 8.17 11.82
CA ASP A 39 -6.14 6.99 12.69
C ASP A 39 -5.14 5.87 12.39
N ALA A 40 -4.73 5.74 11.13
CA ALA A 40 -3.73 4.77 10.72
C ALA A 40 -2.65 5.35 9.80
N ILE A 41 -1.47 4.73 9.85
CA ILE A 41 -0.37 4.94 8.89
C ILE A 41 0.06 3.61 8.27
N VAL A 42 0.43 3.64 6.98
CA VAL A 42 0.89 2.45 6.27
C VAL A 42 2.41 2.32 6.30
N SER A 43 2.88 1.14 6.69
CA SER A 43 4.23 0.66 6.46
C SER A 43 4.25 -0.26 5.23
N PRO A 44 4.81 0.19 4.08
CA PRO A 44 4.87 -0.59 2.84
C PRO A 44 6.01 -1.61 2.89
N ALA A 45 5.89 -2.55 3.84
CA ALA A 45 6.96 -3.41 4.35
C ALA A 45 7.46 -4.49 3.37
N ASN A 46 8.38 -5.31 3.89
CA ASN A 46 8.70 -6.64 3.36
C ASN A 46 7.91 -7.73 4.11
N SER A 47 7.93 -8.96 3.60
CA SER A 47 7.15 -10.08 4.15
C SER A 47 7.61 -10.60 5.51
N PHE A 48 8.75 -10.13 6.03
CA PHE A 48 9.34 -10.57 7.30
C PHE A 48 9.27 -9.53 8.40
N GLY A 49 8.60 -8.40 8.13
CA GLY A 49 8.36 -7.37 9.14
C GLY A 49 9.59 -6.60 9.60
N PHE A 50 10.72 -6.68 8.88
CA PHE A 50 11.85 -5.77 9.13
C PHE A 50 11.46 -4.35 8.75
N MET A 51 11.77 -3.39 9.61
CA MET A 51 11.40 -1.98 9.48
C MET A 51 12.63 -1.07 9.59
N ASP A 52 13.78 -1.52 9.10
CA ASP A 52 15.08 -0.86 9.20
C ASP A 52 15.53 -0.18 7.88
N GLY A 53 14.65 -0.16 6.87
CA GLY A 53 14.94 0.40 5.55
C GLY A 53 14.02 1.55 5.14
N SER A 54 14.59 2.56 4.48
CA SER A 54 13.84 3.64 3.80
C SER A 54 12.75 4.27 4.69
N LEU A 55 11.48 4.23 4.27
CA LEU A 55 10.37 4.78 5.04
C LEU A 55 10.14 4.00 6.34
N ASP A 56 10.29 2.67 6.33
CA ASP A 56 10.02 1.88 7.53
C ASP A 56 10.99 2.23 8.67
N TYR A 57 12.23 2.61 8.36
CA TYR A 57 13.18 3.15 9.34
C TYR A 57 12.64 4.42 10.02
N VAL A 58 12.08 5.34 9.24
CA VAL A 58 11.47 6.58 9.78
C VAL A 58 10.29 6.26 10.69
N LEU A 59 9.47 5.26 10.33
CA LEU A 59 8.35 4.81 11.16
C LEU A 59 8.85 4.16 12.47
N SER A 60 9.89 3.34 12.41
CA SER A 60 10.52 2.72 13.59
C SER A 60 11.13 3.74 14.53
N GLU A 61 11.79 4.77 14.01
CA GLU A 61 12.35 5.86 14.83
C GLU A 61 11.23 6.71 15.46
N HIS A 62 10.12 6.92 14.75
CA HIS A 62 9.01 7.73 15.24
C HIS A 62 8.13 7.01 16.27
N PHE A 63 7.76 5.76 16.03
CA PHE A 63 6.87 4.98 16.90
C PHE A 63 7.61 4.06 17.89
N GLY A 64 8.89 3.80 17.64
CA GLY A 64 9.73 2.91 18.44
C GLY A 64 9.85 1.50 17.87
N TRP A 65 11.04 0.91 18.05
CA TRP A 65 11.43 -0.40 17.53
C TRP A 65 10.60 -1.59 18.04
N HIS A 66 9.86 -1.41 19.13
CA HIS A 66 8.94 -2.42 19.65
C HIS A 66 7.82 -2.80 18.66
N ILE A 67 7.50 -1.93 17.69
CA ILE A 67 6.53 -2.23 16.62
C ILE A 67 7.05 -3.33 15.71
N GLN A 68 8.34 -3.27 15.32
CA GLN A 68 8.99 -4.31 14.54
C GLN A 68 8.95 -5.65 15.28
N GLU A 69 9.30 -5.66 16.56
CA GLU A 69 9.31 -6.88 17.39
C GLU A 69 7.92 -7.54 17.42
N LYS A 70 6.86 -6.76 17.70
CA LYS A 70 5.47 -7.23 17.68
C LYS A 70 5.05 -7.74 16.31
N LEU A 71 5.42 -7.04 15.25
CA LEU A 71 5.10 -7.45 13.87
C LEU A 71 5.76 -8.80 13.55
N GLN A 72 7.04 -8.96 13.85
CA GLN A 72 7.79 -10.19 13.62
C GLN A 72 7.25 -11.37 14.44
N GLU A 73 6.87 -11.13 15.69
CA GLU A 73 6.22 -12.13 16.52
C GLU A 73 4.89 -12.60 15.91
N LYS A 74 4.03 -11.66 15.49
CA LYS A 74 2.76 -11.99 14.81
C LYS A 74 2.98 -12.76 13.51
N ILE A 75 3.97 -12.37 12.70
CA ILE A 75 4.30 -13.07 11.46
C ILE A 75 4.78 -14.49 11.76
N LYS A 76 5.71 -14.65 12.70
CA LYS A 76 6.27 -15.95 13.09
C LYS A 76 5.21 -16.92 13.62
N ASN A 77 4.21 -16.40 14.32
CA ASN A 77 3.12 -17.19 14.87
C ASN A 77 1.96 -17.41 13.88
N SER A 78 2.02 -16.83 12.68
CA SER A 78 1.03 -17.09 11.63
C SER A 78 1.33 -18.41 10.90
N ASP A 79 0.29 -19.05 10.37
CA ASP A 79 0.42 -20.32 9.64
C ASP A 79 1.39 -20.24 8.44
N LEU A 80 1.50 -19.06 7.84
CA LEU A 80 2.36 -18.84 6.67
C LEU A 80 3.81 -18.53 7.03
N GLY A 81 4.08 -18.10 8.28
CA GLY A 81 5.40 -17.62 8.70
C GLY A 81 5.90 -16.36 7.95
N GLU A 82 5.06 -15.77 7.10
CA GLU A 82 5.33 -14.62 6.25
C GLU A 82 4.07 -13.78 6.08
N LEU A 83 4.22 -12.45 6.04
CA LEU A 83 3.15 -11.56 5.60
C LEU A 83 3.20 -11.46 4.07
N LEU A 84 2.28 -12.11 3.36
CA LEU A 84 2.32 -12.17 1.90
C LEU A 84 1.86 -10.85 1.27
N VAL A 85 2.41 -10.52 0.09
CA VAL A 85 1.91 -9.40 -0.72
C VAL A 85 0.42 -9.62 -1.03
N GLY A 86 -0.42 -8.62 -0.76
CA GLY A 86 -1.87 -8.73 -0.82
C GLY A 86 -2.55 -9.10 0.49
N THR A 87 -1.79 -9.21 1.58
CA THR A 87 -2.28 -9.29 2.95
C THR A 87 -1.73 -8.13 3.79
N SER A 88 -2.25 -7.95 4.99
CA SER A 88 -1.81 -6.88 5.90
C SER A 88 -2.06 -7.24 7.36
N MET A 89 -1.31 -6.63 8.27
CA MET A 89 -1.54 -6.71 9.72
C MET A 89 -1.67 -5.32 10.32
N VAL A 90 -2.62 -5.16 11.24
CA VAL A 90 -2.80 -3.93 12.03
C VAL A 90 -2.11 -4.08 13.38
N LEU A 91 -1.40 -3.02 13.79
CA LEU A 91 -0.66 -2.91 15.03
C LEU A 91 -1.01 -1.60 15.72
N GLU A 92 -1.08 -1.61 17.05
CA GLU A 92 -1.15 -0.39 17.83
C GLU A 92 0.23 0.24 17.94
N THR A 93 0.30 1.55 17.71
CA THR A 93 1.55 2.33 17.80
C THR A 93 1.82 2.85 19.21
N GLY A 94 0.77 2.97 20.04
CA GLY A 94 0.83 3.70 21.32
C GLY A 94 0.86 5.23 21.18
N ASN A 95 0.78 5.77 19.96
CA ASN A 95 0.74 7.21 19.68
C ASN A 95 -0.71 7.71 19.62
N SER A 96 -1.03 8.81 20.30
CA SER A 96 -2.39 9.35 20.34
C SER A 96 -2.85 10.02 19.04
N GLU A 97 -1.93 10.48 18.20
CA GLU A 97 -2.26 11.14 16.92
C GLU A 97 -2.31 10.16 15.75
N ILE A 98 -1.59 9.04 15.84
CA ILE A 98 -1.57 7.96 14.85
C ILE A 98 -1.63 6.61 15.58
N PRO A 99 -2.81 6.18 16.08
CA PRO A 99 -2.93 5.02 16.97
C PRO A 99 -2.64 3.68 16.31
N TYR A 100 -2.79 3.57 14.98
CA TYR A 100 -2.59 2.31 14.26
C TYR A 100 -1.51 2.39 13.18
N LEU A 101 -0.77 1.30 13.02
CA LEU A 101 0.10 1.05 11.88
C LEU A 101 -0.41 -0.18 11.12
N ILE A 102 -0.58 -0.02 9.81
CA ILE A 102 -0.95 -1.10 8.89
C ILE A 102 0.32 -1.53 8.15
N SER A 103 0.85 -2.70 8.50
CA SER A 103 1.94 -3.32 7.75
C SER A 103 1.36 -4.04 6.53
N ALA A 104 1.76 -3.62 5.33
CA ALA A 104 1.25 -4.14 4.06
C ALA A 104 2.40 -4.36 3.07
N PRO A 105 2.85 -5.61 2.88
CA PRO A 105 4.05 -5.88 2.10
C PRO A 105 3.89 -5.54 0.62
N THR A 106 4.91 -4.88 0.07
CA THR A 106 5.00 -4.54 -1.35
C THR A 106 5.95 -5.47 -2.13
N MET A 107 6.71 -6.28 -1.40
CA MET A 107 7.65 -7.27 -1.90
C MET A 107 8.02 -8.23 -0.78
N ARG A 108 8.55 -9.41 -1.12
CA ARG A 108 8.94 -10.39 -0.10
C ARG A 108 10.19 -9.94 0.68
N VAL A 109 11.20 -9.48 -0.05
CA VAL A 109 12.41 -8.82 0.47
C VAL A 109 12.65 -7.54 -0.32
N PRO A 110 13.38 -6.54 0.23
CA PRO A 110 13.73 -5.34 -0.51
C PRO A 110 14.43 -5.65 -1.84
N MET A 111 13.77 -5.34 -2.96
CA MET A 111 14.27 -5.58 -4.32
C MET A 111 13.54 -4.71 -5.35
N ASN A 112 14.14 -4.55 -6.53
CA ASN A 112 13.51 -3.88 -7.68
C ASN A 112 13.20 -4.83 -8.85
N PHE A 113 13.80 -6.03 -8.89
CA PHE A 113 13.59 -6.98 -9.98
C PHE A 113 12.12 -7.40 -10.06
N ASN A 114 11.53 -7.32 -11.26
CA ASN A 114 10.11 -7.56 -11.55
C ASN A 114 9.08 -6.69 -10.82
N ILE A 115 9.48 -5.79 -9.91
CA ILE A 115 8.51 -4.94 -9.21
C ILE A 115 7.80 -3.98 -10.19
N ALA A 116 8.54 -3.38 -11.12
CA ALA A 116 7.98 -2.48 -12.14
C ALA A 116 6.99 -3.15 -13.10
N THR A 117 7.03 -4.47 -13.25
CA THR A 117 6.11 -5.27 -14.08
C THR A 117 5.06 -6.03 -13.25
N SER A 118 5.11 -5.91 -11.92
CA SER A 118 4.21 -6.60 -10.98
C SER A 118 2.86 -5.88 -10.79
N ILE A 119 1.96 -6.51 -10.05
CA ILE A 119 0.71 -5.92 -9.53
C ILE A 119 0.78 -5.64 -8.02
N ASN A 120 1.99 -5.56 -7.46
CA ASN A 120 2.16 -5.54 -6.00
C ASN A 120 1.58 -4.28 -5.35
N ALA A 121 1.65 -3.12 -6.02
CA ALA A 121 1.06 -1.89 -5.50
C ALA A 121 -0.48 -2.01 -5.41
N TYR A 122 -1.10 -2.65 -6.40
CA TYR A 122 -2.53 -2.93 -6.41
C TYR A 122 -2.93 -3.89 -5.28
N LEU A 123 -2.20 -5.01 -5.12
CA LEU A 123 -2.48 -5.98 -4.07
C LEU A 123 -2.30 -5.39 -2.67
N ALA A 124 -1.20 -4.67 -2.42
CA ALA A 124 -0.95 -4.00 -1.16
C ALA A 124 -2.01 -2.94 -0.85
N MET A 125 -2.38 -2.11 -1.84
CA MET A 125 -3.44 -1.11 -1.67
C MET A 125 -4.79 -1.77 -1.32
N LYS A 126 -5.15 -2.88 -1.97
CA LYS A 126 -6.38 -3.61 -1.62
C LYS A 126 -6.35 -4.10 -0.17
N ALA A 127 -5.25 -4.71 0.26
CA ALA A 127 -5.10 -5.19 1.63
C ALA A 127 -5.26 -4.05 2.65
N ILE A 128 -4.60 -2.92 2.42
CA ILE A 128 -4.69 -1.72 3.26
C ILE A 128 -6.14 -1.24 3.38
N LEU A 129 -6.84 -1.07 2.24
CA LEU A 129 -8.21 -0.56 2.22
C LEU A 129 -9.20 -1.52 2.89
N ILE A 130 -9.01 -2.83 2.71
CA ILE A 130 -9.82 -3.86 3.38
C ILE A 130 -9.55 -3.84 4.89
N ALA A 131 -8.29 -3.72 5.31
CA ALA A 131 -7.94 -3.63 6.72
C ALA A 131 -8.59 -2.42 7.39
N CYS A 132 -8.57 -1.24 6.74
CA CYS A 132 -9.25 -0.06 7.25
C CYS A 132 -10.77 -0.29 7.33
N LYS A 133 -11.39 -0.88 6.30
CA LYS A 133 -12.84 -1.15 6.29
C LYS A 133 -13.28 -2.14 7.37
N ASN A 134 -12.42 -3.07 7.75
CA ASN A 134 -12.70 -4.10 8.75
C ASN A 134 -12.31 -3.68 10.17
N HIS A 135 -11.84 -2.45 10.38
CA HIS A 135 -11.41 -1.94 11.68
C HIS A 135 -12.22 -0.69 12.03
N ASP A 136 -13.12 -0.82 12.99
CA ASP A 136 -14.12 0.22 13.31
C ASP A 136 -13.48 1.56 13.72
N ASP A 137 -12.29 1.53 14.34
CA ASP A 137 -11.57 2.72 14.79
C ASP A 137 -10.73 3.41 13.70
N ILE A 138 -10.62 2.84 12.49
CA ILE A 138 -9.81 3.43 11.40
C ILE A 138 -10.72 4.16 10.40
N ASN A 139 -10.88 5.47 10.61
CA ASN A 139 -11.67 6.34 9.75
C ASN A 139 -10.82 7.19 8.80
N SER A 140 -9.52 7.27 9.03
CA SER A 140 -8.56 8.00 8.21
C SER A 140 -7.23 7.25 8.12
N VAL A 141 -6.63 7.17 6.93
CA VAL A 141 -5.33 6.49 6.75
C VAL A 141 -4.33 7.30 5.91
N ASN A 142 -3.09 7.37 6.39
CA ASN A 142 -1.94 7.88 5.63
C ASN A 142 -1.28 6.76 4.82
N ILE A 143 -1.20 6.94 3.51
CA ILE A 143 -0.65 5.95 2.57
C ILE A 143 0.51 6.57 1.78
N PRO A 144 1.72 5.97 1.83
CA PRO A 144 2.86 6.43 1.06
C PRO A 144 2.82 5.87 -0.38
N GLY A 145 3.83 6.22 -1.18
CA GLY A 145 4.06 5.58 -2.48
C GLY A 145 4.33 4.08 -2.34
N LEU A 146 3.45 3.25 -2.88
CA LEU A 146 3.59 1.80 -2.87
C LEU A 146 4.48 1.34 -4.04
N CYS A 147 5.50 0.53 -3.77
CA CYS A 147 6.50 0.02 -4.73
C CYS A 147 7.42 1.07 -5.39
N THR A 148 7.30 2.36 -5.04
CA THR A 148 8.00 3.45 -5.74
C THR A 148 9.41 3.76 -5.22
N GLY A 149 9.72 3.36 -3.98
CA GLY A 149 11.04 3.51 -3.36
C GLY A 149 12.04 2.47 -3.85
N CYS A 150 12.38 1.50 -2.99
CA CYS A 150 13.28 0.39 -3.33
C CYS A 150 12.83 -0.37 -4.59
N GLY A 151 11.52 -0.55 -4.77
CA GLY A 151 10.92 -1.25 -5.90
C GLY A 151 11.06 -0.55 -7.26
N ARG A 152 11.35 0.75 -7.29
CA ARG A 152 11.50 1.56 -8.52
C ARG A 152 10.33 1.44 -9.50
N MET A 153 9.12 1.12 -9.02
CA MET A 153 7.92 1.11 -9.88
C MET A 153 7.68 2.52 -10.43
N PRO A 154 7.48 2.69 -11.76
CA PRO A 154 7.14 3.98 -12.33
C PRO A 154 5.91 4.59 -11.65
N TYR A 155 5.98 5.87 -11.32
CA TYR A 155 4.97 6.52 -10.48
C TYR A 155 3.57 6.50 -11.09
N HIS A 156 3.43 6.57 -12.42
CA HIS A 156 2.12 6.47 -13.07
C HIS A 156 1.52 5.07 -12.98
N ILE A 157 2.34 4.02 -13.01
CA ILE A 157 1.90 2.63 -12.84
C ILE A 157 1.47 2.39 -11.39
N ALA A 158 2.28 2.86 -10.42
CA ALA A 158 1.93 2.76 -9.01
C ALA A 158 0.61 3.50 -8.71
N ALA A 159 0.47 4.74 -9.22
CA ALA A 159 -0.74 5.54 -9.06
C ALA A 159 -1.99 4.87 -9.67
N GLU A 160 -1.89 4.33 -10.89
CA GLU A 160 -2.99 3.63 -11.55
C GLU A 160 -3.37 2.35 -10.77
N GLN A 161 -2.40 1.55 -10.33
CA GLN A 161 -2.66 0.37 -9.51
C GLN A 161 -3.35 0.70 -8.18
N MET A 162 -2.88 1.74 -7.50
CA MET A 162 -3.50 2.21 -6.26
C MET A 162 -4.94 2.70 -6.50
N PHE A 163 -5.18 3.41 -7.60
CA PHE A 163 -6.51 3.89 -7.97
C PHE A 163 -7.47 2.74 -8.32
N LEU A 164 -7.03 1.74 -9.08
CA LEU A 164 -7.86 0.58 -9.43
C LEU A 164 -8.24 -0.25 -8.20
N ALA A 165 -7.35 -0.37 -7.21
CA ALA A 165 -7.65 -0.97 -5.92
C ALA A 165 -8.70 -0.16 -5.14
N TYR A 166 -8.57 1.17 -5.13
CA TYR A 166 -9.53 2.08 -4.53
C TYR A 166 -10.92 1.96 -5.17
N GLU A 167 -11.01 1.94 -6.51
CA GLU A 167 -12.28 1.77 -7.22
C GLU A 167 -13.01 0.48 -6.80
N GLU A 168 -12.26 -0.62 -6.66
CA GLU A 168 -12.85 -1.90 -6.29
C GLU A 168 -13.33 -1.93 -4.84
N VAL A 169 -12.47 -1.48 -3.90
CA VAL A 169 -12.73 -1.66 -2.46
C VAL A 169 -13.61 -0.55 -1.91
N VAL A 170 -13.34 0.70 -2.26
CA VAL A 170 -14.03 1.88 -1.69
C VAL A 170 -15.27 2.24 -2.49
N LEU A 171 -15.18 2.30 -3.82
CA LEU A 171 -16.35 2.60 -4.67
C LEU A 171 -17.21 1.36 -4.95
N GLY A 172 -16.79 0.17 -4.51
CA GLY A 172 -17.53 -1.07 -4.70
C GLY A 172 -17.61 -1.52 -6.17
N LYS A 173 -16.78 -0.97 -7.06
CA LYS A 173 -16.74 -1.31 -8.49
C LYS A 173 -15.99 -2.63 -8.72
N LYS A 174 -16.51 -3.71 -8.14
CA LYS A 174 -15.96 -5.06 -8.32
C LYS A 174 -15.92 -5.42 -9.80
N ARG A 175 -14.83 -6.06 -10.21
CA ARG A 175 -14.64 -6.51 -11.59
C ARG A 175 -15.41 -7.82 -11.78
N ASP A 176 -16.23 -7.87 -12.81
CA ASP A 176 -16.90 -9.08 -13.28
C ASP A 176 -16.26 -9.47 -14.61
N PHE A 177 -15.56 -10.60 -14.64
CA PHE A 177 -14.87 -11.10 -15.82
C PHE A 177 -15.70 -12.21 -16.44
N LYS A 178 -16.28 -11.96 -17.62
CA LYS A 178 -17.13 -12.93 -18.30
C LYS A 178 -16.29 -13.97 -19.04
N GLU A 179 -15.14 -13.54 -19.54
CA GLU A 179 -14.21 -14.37 -20.28
C GLU A 179 -12.77 -14.18 -19.78
N PHE A 180 -11.91 -15.16 -20.04
CA PHE A 180 -10.48 -15.07 -19.70
C PHE A 180 -9.81 -13.83 -20.34
N GLY A 181 -10.23 -13.45 -21.55
CA GLY A 181 -9.74 -12.25 -22.21
C GLY A 181 -10.05 -10.95 -21.45
N ASP A 182 -11.15 -10.90 -20.69
CA ASP A 182 -11.46 -9.73 -19.83
C ASP A 182 -10.42 -9.58 -18.71
N ALA A 183 -10.04 -10.70 -18.09
CA ALA A 183 -9.03 -10.72 -17.04
C ALA A 183 -7.65 -10.32 -17.59
N GLN A 184 -7.28 -10.78 -18.80
CA GLN A 184 -6.04 -10.36 -19.46
C GLN A 184 -6.04 -8.86 -19.77
N ARG A 185 -7.13 -8.31 -20.32
CA ARG A 185 -7.26 -6.86 -20.56
C ARG A 185 -7.13 -6.06 -19.27
N PHE A 186 -7.71 -6.55 -18.18
CA PHE A 186 -7.56 -5.90 -16.88
C PHE A 186 -6.13 -5.99 -16.33
N GLN A 187 -5.43 -7.10 -16.54
CA GLN A 187 -4.01 -7.23 -16.20
C GLN A 187 -3.16 -6.18 -16.94
N ILE A 188 -3.41 -5.96 -18.24
CA ILE A 188 -2.74 -4.89 -19.02
C ILE A 188 -3.07 -3.52 -18.42
N LYS A 189 -4.32 -3.29 -18.02
CA LYS A 189 -4.73 -2.05 -17.36
C LYS A 189 -4.02 -1.83 -16.02
N LEU A 190 -3.86 -2.88 -15.22
CA LEU A 190 -3.13 -2.83 -13.94
C LEU A 190 -1.66 -2.47 -14.15
N ASN A 191 -1.03 -3.02 -15.19
CA ASN A 191 0.35 -2.69 -15.49
C ASN A 191 0.61 -2.87 -16.99
N GLU A 192 0.82 -1.74 -17.67
CA GLU A 192 1.15 -1.70 -19.09
C GLU A 192 2.50 -2.36 -19.43
N ASN A 193 3.37 -2.52 -18.43
CA ASN A 193 4.64 -3.26 -18.55
C ASN A 193 4.48 -4.75 -18.19
N SER A 194 3.26 -5.25 -17.98
CA SER A 194 3.03 -6.68 -17.71
C SER A 194 3.56 -7.52 -18.87
N LEU A 195 4.39 -8.52 -18.55
CA LEU A 195 4.86 -9.50 -19.52
C LEU A 195 3.81 -10.61 -19.65
N ILE A 196 2.68 -10.31 -20.31
CA ILE A 196 1.60 -11.28 -20.51
C ILE A 196 1.98 -12.22 -21.65
N TRP A 197 1.81 -13.53 -21.40
CA TRP A 197 1.97 -14.53 -22.44
C TRP A 197 0.70 -14.61 -23.31
N HIS A 198 0.89 -14.51 -24.62
CA HIS A 198 -0.14 -14.73 -25.63
C HIS A 198 0.17 -16.08 -26.30
N HIS A 199 -0.83 -16.96 -26.37
CA HIS A 199 -0.74 -18.26 -27.05
C HIS A 199 -0.85 -18.09 -28.57
#